data_AF-K2F3A1-F1
#
_entry.id   AF-K2F3A1-F1
#
_cell.length_a   1.000
_cell.length_b   1.000
_cell.length_c   1.000
_cell.angle_alpha   90.00
_cell.angle_beta   90.00
_cell.angle_gamma   90.00
#
_symmetry.space_group_name_H-M   'P 1'
#
loop_
_entity.id
_entity.type
_entity.pdbx_description
1 polymer ?
#
loop_
_entity_poly.entity_id
_entity_poly.type
_entity_poly.pdbx_seq_one_letter_code
_entity_poly.pdbx_strand_id
1 'polypeptide(L)'
;MPKFIYTAKSYSGETKGGEIVSKDEKGVVQQLRAEGFLLTSIKQIEENSETATIKFFDRFKSVPLKEKMVFARNLSVMITSGLPISRALKNLGVQTQNKTFKKVLADVLEELNSGKGLSDGMAKYPGIFNELFINMVRVGEIGGNLDEVLKIVAIQLEKEHDLISKVRGAMIYPAVIIFAMLGIGIIMLTYVLPQILGVFKDMEVALPASTQFIVDLSGALQNHSVLVAIGFVAFIIFMKFFLSTQIGKKALSYLIITLPIISNISIKVNCARFARIYSSLLKSGISVTDALKIVSNTLSNYFYKKALEKSIEDIQKGVSLSKILSSDPKIFPALVYQIVEVGEETGKTESVLLQLAEFYEEEINQITKNMSSIIEPVLMILIGGAVGFFAVAMLQPMYGLLENIK
;
A
#
# COMPACT_ATOMS: atom_id res chain seq x y z
N MET A 1 -9.84 -7.80 39.36
CA MET A 1 -10.79 -7.37 40.42
C MET A 1 -11.20 -5.95 40.09
N PRO A 2 -12.49 -5.60 40.10
CA PRO A 2 -12.96 -4.28 39.68
C PRO A 2 -12.37 -3.18 40.58
N LYS A 3 -12.05 -2.04 39.96
CA LYS A 3 -11.65 -0.83 40.65
C LYS A 3 -12.87 0.08 40.83
N PHE A 4 -13.00 0.66 42.02
CA PHE A 4 -14.06 1.61 42.34
C PHE A 4 -13.43 2.95 42.72
N ILE A 5 -13.98 4.03 42.21
CA ILE A 5 -13.75 5.37 42.75
C ILE A 5 -14.83 5.61 43.78
N TYR A 6 -14.42 5.98 44.99
CA TYR A 6 -15.33 6.25 46.09
C TYR A 6 -15.13 7.65 46.64
N THR A 7 -16.20 8.18 47.21
CA THR A 7 -16.17 9.30 48.14
C THR A 7 -16.91 8.88 49.39
N ALA A 8 -16.29 9.08 50.55
CA ALA A 8 -16.84 8.70 51.84
C ALA A 8 -16.68 9.85 52.85
N LYS A 9 -17.53 9.87 53.87
CA LYS A 9 -17.57 10.92 54.90
C LYS A 9 -17.48 10.29 56.28
N SER A 10 -16.63 10.83 57.16
CA SER A 10 -16.54 10.40 58.55
C SER A 10 -17.73 10.93 59.37
N TYR A 11 -17.93 10.38 60.57
CA TYR A 11 -18.91 10.90 61.53
C TYR A 11 -18.59 12.33 62.02
N SER A 12 -17.33 12.77 61.91
CA SER A 12 -16.89 14.15 62.21
C SER A 12 -17.07 15.12 61.03
N GLY A 13 -17.53 14.62 59.87
CA GLY A 13 -17.83 15.44 58.69
C GLY A 13 -16.70 15.57 57.67
N GLU A 14 -15.57 14.88 57.87
CA GLU A 14 -14.41 14.89 56.97
C GLU A 14 -14.65 14.01 55.73
N THR A 15 -14.40 14.54 54.54
CA THR A 15 -14.59 13.81 53.27
C THR A 15 -13.29 13.21 52.77
N LYS A 16 -13.28 11.91 52.49
CA LYS A 16 -12.16 11.14 51.94
C LYS A 16 -12.56 10.53 50.60
N GLY A 17 -11.80 10.83 49.54
CA GLY A 17 -11.99 10.27 48.21
C GLY A 17 -10.75 9.51 47.74
N GLY A 18 -10.94 8.40 47.02
CA GLY A 18 -9.83 7.59 46.52
C GLY A 18 -10.26 6.43 45.63
N GLU A 19 -9.27 5.66 45.17
CA GLU A 19 -9.48 4.42 44.43
C GLU A 19 -9.33 3.21 45.37
N ILE A 20 -10.23 2.23 45.23
CA ILE A 20 -10.22 1.00 46.03
C ILE A 20 -10.52 -0.20 45.15
N VAL A 21 -9.82 -1.30 45.41
CA VAL A 21 -10.00 -2.57 44.70
C VAL A 21 -10.84 -3.49 45.59
N SER A 22 -12.00 -3.91 45.11
CA SER A 22 -12.91 -4.80 45.85
C SER A 22 -13.55 -5.80 44.90
N LYS A 23 -14.11 -6.88 45.44
CA LYS A 23 -14.86 -7.88 44.65
C LYS A 23 -16.20 -7.32 44.18
N ASP A 24 -16.84 -6.49 44.98
CA ASP A 24 -18.14 -5.86 44.74
C ASP A 24 -18.27 -4.54 45.53
N GLU A 25 -19.33 -3.78 45.24
CA GLU A 25 -19.65 -2.54 45.97
C GLU A 25 -19.85 -2.78 47.48
N LYS A 26 -20.40 -3.95 47.86
CA LYS A 26 -20.57 -4.32 49.27
C LYS A 26 -19.24 -4.47 50.00
N GLY A 27 -18.22 -5.02 49.35
CA GLY A 27 -16.87 -5.09 49.90
C GLY A 27 -16.23 -3.72 50.11
N VAL A 28 -16.50 -2.75 49.21
CA VAL A 28 -16.06 -1.35 49.39
C VAL A 28 -16.71 -0.73 50.62
N VAL A 29 -18.02 -0.91 50.81
CA VAL A 29 -18.74 -0.42 51.99
C VAL A 29 -18.18 -1.04 53.28
N GLN A 30 -17.89 -2.34 53.28
CA GLN A 30 -17.38 -3.03 54.46
C GLN A 30 -15.99 -2.55 54.85
N GLN A 31 -15.11 -2.32 53.86
CA GLN A 31 -13.76 -1.81 54.08
C GLN A 31 -13.76 -0.36 54.58
N LEU A 32 -14.60 0.51 54.00
CA LEU A 32 -14.72 1.91 54.44
C LEU A 32 -15.35 2.04 55.82
N ARG A 33 -16.32 1.19 56.16
CA ARG A 33 -16.88 1.13 57.52
C ARG A 33 -15.85 0.69 58.56
N ALA A 34 -14.97 -0.25 58.23
CA ALA A 34 -13.88 -0.66 59.10
C ALA A 34 -12.88 0.49 59.37
N GLU A 35 -12.74 1.41 58.41
CA GLU A 35 -11.93 2.64 58.54
C GLU A 35 -12.71 3.82 59.18
N GLY A 36 -13.97 3.63 59.58
CA GLY A 36 -14.79 4.68 60.22
C GLY A 36 -15.43 5.69 59.27
N PHE A 37 -15.49 5.39 57.97
CA PHE A 37 -16.08 6.25 56.94
C PHE A 37 -17.39 5.67 56.39
N LEU A 38 -18.37 6.54 56.13
CA LEU A 38 -19.62 6.20 55.45
C LEU A 38 -19.53 6.56 53.98
N LEU A 39 -19.75 5.58 53.10
CA LEU A 39 -19.75 5.77 51.66
C LEU A 39 -20.89 6.72 51.23
N THR A 40 -20.55 7.80 50.53
CA THR A 40 -21.53 8.77 50.00
C THR A 40 -21.72 8.65 48.49
N SER A 41 -20.69 8.22 47.76
CA SER A 41 -20.77 7.99 46.31
C SER A 41 -19.79 6.89 45.92
N ILE A 42 -20.24 5.96 45.08
CA ILE A 42 -19.41 4.92 44.48
C ILE A 42 -19.67 4.89 42.98
N LYS A 43 -18.59 4.81 42.21
CA LYS A 43 -18.66 4.59 40.77
C LYS A 43 -17.66 3.50 40.44
N GLN A 44 -18.17 2.39 39.92
CA GLN A 44 -17.29 1.39 39.32
C GLN A 44 -16.57 2.03 38.14
N ILE A 45 -15.24 1.92 38.12
CA ILE A 45 -14.50 2.17 36.90
C ILE A 45 -14.84 0.98 36.02
N GLU A 46 -15.73 1.20 35.04
CA GLU A 46 -15.84 0.30 33.90
C GLU A 46 -14.47 0.28 33.26
N GLU A 47 -13.72 -0.78 33.53
CA GLU A 47 -12.54 -1.14 32.77
C GLU A 47 -13.07 -1.44 31.38
N ASN A 48 -13.10 -0.39 30.54
CA ASN A 48 -13.63 -0.42 29.20
C ASN A 48 -12.99 -1.63 28.52
N SER A 49 -13.80 -2.66 28.29
CA SER A 49 -13.36 -3.94 27.75
C SER A 49 -13.07 -3.77 26.26
N GLU A 50 -12.10 -2.93 25.93
CA GLU A 50 -11.51 -2.80 24.60
C GLU A 50 -10.46 -3.89 24.33
N THR A 51 -10.33 -4.89 25.21
CA THR A 51 -9.31 -5.95 25.09
C THR A 51 -9.78 -7.24 24.40
N ALA A 52 -11.01 -7.31 23.86
CA ALA A 52 -11.48 -8.52 23.17
C ALA A 52 -12.00 -8.31 21.73
N THR A 53 -12.38 -7.09 21.33
CA THR A 53 -12.91 -6.81 19.99
C THR A 53 -11.85 -6.32 18.99
N ILE A 54 -10.65 -5.96 19.47
CA ILE A 54 -9.50 -5.56 18.64
C ILE A 54 -8.71 -6.81 18.19
N LYS A 55 -9.30 -7.70 17.38
CA LYS A 55 -8.51 -8.79 16.75
C LYS A 55 -8.76 -9.03 15.27
N PHE A 56 -9.86 -8.52 14.70
CA PHE A 56 -10.15 -8.70 13.27
C PHE A 56 -9.73 -7.49 12.41
N PHE A 57 -10.09 -6.26 12.80
CA PHE A 57 -9.79 -5.05 12.02
C PHE A 57 -8.33 -4.60 12.09
N ASP A 58 -7.63 -4.88 13.19
CA ASP A 58 -6.21 -4.50 13.34
C ASP A 58 -5.28 -5.32 12.45
N ARG A 59 -5.71 -6.51 12.02
CA ARG A 59 -5.00 -7.35 11.04
C ARG A 59 -4.96 -6.73 9.63
N PHE A 60 -5.84 -5.76 9.35
CA PHE A 60 -5.92 -5.04 8.08
C PHE A 60 -5.29 -3.64 8.13
N LYS A 61 -4.76 -3.21 9.28
CA LYS A 61 -4.07 -1.92 9.37
C LYS A 61 -2.68 -2.03 8.74
N SER A 62 -2.35 -1.08 7.88
CA SER A 62 -1.05 -1.00 7.22
C SER A 62 -0.18 0.07 7.86
N VAL A 63 1.12 -0.20 7.94
CA VAL A 63 2.14 0.76 8.38
C VAL A 63 2.96 1.17 7.15
N PRO A 64 3.29 2.47 6.99
CA PRO A 64 4.09 2.96 5.88
C PRO A 64 5.41 2.20 5.73
N LEU A 65 5.82 1.93 4.49
CA LEU A 65 7.06 1.21 4.19
C LEU A 65 8.30 1.86 4.84
N LYS A 66 8.35 3.20 4.85
CA LYS A 66 9.43 3.97 5.48
C LYS A 66 9.57 3.68 6.98
N GLU A 67 8.46 3.55 7.70
CA GLU A 67 8.52 3.22 9.14
C GLU A 67 9.04 1.80 9.38
N LYS A 68 8.61 0.85 8.55
CA LYS A 68 9.08 -0.55 8.60
C LYS A 68 10.58 -0.66 8.29
N MET A 69 11.04 0.10 7.30
CA MET A 69 12.46 0.21 6.95
C MET A 69 13.30 0.78 8.11
N VAL A 70 12.84 1.89 8.71
CA VAL A 70 13.53 2.50 9.87
C VAL A 70 13.54 1.55 11.06
N PHE A 71 12.43 0.85 11.31
CA PHE A 71 12.35 -0.18 12.35
C PHE A 71 13.37 -1.29 12.14
N ALA A 72 13.42 -1.90 10.94
CA ALA A 72 14.37 -2.97 10.64
C ALA A 72 15.83 -2.51 10.81
N ARG A 73 16.15 -1.31 10.32
CA ARG A 73 17.49 -0.70 10.43
C ARG A 73 17.89 -0.47 11.88
N ASN A 74 17.03 0.17 12.66
CA ASN A 74 17.34 0.49 14.05
C ASN A 74 17.38 -0.77 14.93
N LEU A 75 16.51 -1.75 14.65
CA LEU A 75 16.55 -3.04 15.34
C LEU A 75 17.86 -3.78 15.06
N SER A 76 18.30 -3.84 13.79
CA SER A 76 19.61 -4.39 13.42
C SER A 76 20.74 -3.71 14.20
N VAL A 77 20.81 -2.37 14.18
CA VAL A 77 21.86 -1.62 14.90
C VAL A 77 21.87 -1.91 16.41
N MET A 78 20.70 -1.95 17.05
CA MET A 78 20.60 -2.23 18.48
C MET A 78 21.05 -3.66 18.82
N ILE A 79 20.68 -4.65 18.01
CA ILE A 79 21.07 -6.05 18.22
C ILE A 79 22.57 -6.24 17.96
N THR A 80 23.12 -5.67 16.87
CA THR A 80 24.57 -5.66 16.62
C THR A 80 25.35 -5.02 17.78
N SER A 81 24.75 -4.04 18.45
CA SER A 81 25.35 -3.39 19.64
C SER A 81 25.26 -4.23 20.92
N GLY A 82 24.78 -5.48 20.84
CA GLY A 82 24.63 -6.40 21.97
C GLY A 82 23.40 -6.14 22.85
N LEU A 83 22.45 -5.30 22.40
CA LEU A 83 21.24 -5.03 23.17
C LEU A 83 20.27 -6.22 23.05
N PRO A 84 19.68 -6.72 24.16
CA PRO A 84 18.67 -7.77 24.09
C PRO A 84 17.48 -7.37 23.22
N ILE A 85 16.98 -8.29 22.38
CA ILE A 85 15.91 -8.04 21.41
C ILE A 85 14.66 -7.46 22.07
N SER A 86 14.27 -7.98 23.24
CA SER A 86 13.12 -7.48 24.01
C SER A 86 13.29 -6.01 24.42
N ARG A 87 14.50 -5.62 24.83
CA ARG A 87 14.82 -4.24 25.17
C ARG A 87 14.87 -3.34 23.93
N ALA A 88 15.41 -3.82 22.82
CA ALA A 88 15.42 -3.11 21.55
C ALA A 88 13.98 -2.86 21.05
N LEU A 89 13.12 -3.88 21.04
CA LEU A 89 11.70 -3.75 20.70
C LEU A 89 10.97 -2.75 21.58
N LYS A 90 11.18 -2.81 22.91
CA LYS A 90 10.59 -1.86 23.86
C LYS A 90 11.00 -0.42 23.52
N ASN A 91 12.29 -0.18 23.26
CA ASN A 91 12.80 1.14 22.89
C ASN A 91 12.17 1.65 21.59
N LEU A 92 12.10 0.80 20.56
CA LEU A 92 11.50 1.16 19.27
C LEU A 92 9.99 1.42 19.39
N GLY A 93 9.29 0.66 20.25
CA GLY A 93 7.88 0.90 20.56
C GLY A 93 7.62 2.23 21.28
N VAL A 94 8.59 2.75 22.03
CA VAL A 94 8.50 4.09 22.64
C VAL A 94 8.80 5.19 21.62
N GLN A 95 9.77 4.96 20.71
CA GLN A 95 10.20 5.94 19.70
C GLN A 95 9.22 6.08 18.54
N THR A 96 8.42 5.06 18.24
CA THR A 96 7.48 5.12 17.12
C THR A 96 6.34 6.11 17.36
N GLN A 97 6.12 6.99 16.39
CA GLN A 97 5.02 7.97 16.41
C GLN A 97 3.71 7.36 15.95
N ASN A 98 3.76 6.24 15.23
CA ASN A 98 2.59 5.60 14.66
C ASN A 98 1.88 4.75 15.73
N LYS A 99 0.66 5.17 16.09
CA LYS A 99 -0.15 4.50 17.13
C LYS A 99 -0.44 3.03 16.80
N THR A 100 -0.66 2.70 15.53
CA THR A 100 -0.86 1.31 15.10
C THR A 100 0.42 0.52 15.29
N PHE A 101 1.54 1.05 14.82
CA PHE A 101 2.81 0.34 14.91
C PHE A 101 3.24 0.14 16.37
N LYS A 102 2.99 1.14 17.23
CA LYS A 102 3.22 1.04 18.68
C LYS A 102 2.47 -0.13 19.32
N LYS A 103 1.18 -0.28 19.01
CA LYS A 103 0.36 -1.40 19.52
C LYS A 103 0.90 -2.74 19.04
N VAL A 104 1.25 -2.83 17.76
CA VAL A 104 1.79 -4.04 17.14
C VAL A 104 3.13 -4.43 17.78
N LEU A 105 4.05 -3.48 17.96
CA LEU A 105 5.34 -3.75 18.61
C LEU A 105 5.18 -4.16 20.07
N ALA A 106 4.17 -3.63 20.78
CA ALA A 106 3.86 -4.06 22.14
C ALA A 106 3.35 -5.51 22.19
N ASP A 107 2.46 -5.92 21.28
CA ASP A 107 1.99 -7.31 21.18
C ASP A 107 3.12 -8.27 20.75
N VAL A 108 3.97 -7.86 19.80
CA VAL A 108 5.16 -8.66 19.43
C VAL A 108 6.13 -8.80 20.62
N LEU A 109 6.31 -7.75 21.41
CA LEU A 109 7.13 -7.82 22.63
C LEU A 109 6.52 -8.76 23.68
N GLU A 110 5.20 -8.76 23.85
CA GLU A 110 4.50 -9.67 24.76
C GLU A 110 4.69 -11.14 24.33
N GLU A 111 4.54 -11.44 23.03
CA GLU A 111 4.80 -12.77 22.48
C GLU A 111 6.25 -13.21 22.70
N LEU A 112 7.21 -12.31 22.47
CA LEU A 112 8.63 -12.59 22.73
C LEU A 112 8.88 -12.88 24.22
N ASN A 113 8.29 -12.10 25.13
CA ASN A 113 8.40 -12.32 26.57
C ASN A 113 7.71 -13.60 27.03
N SER A 114 6.71 -14.08 26.28
CA SER A 114 6.07 -15.39 26.52
C SER A 114 6.91 -16.58 26.04
N GLY A 115 8.07 -16.33 25.43
CA GLY A 115 9.01 -17.35 24.97
C GLY A 115 8.85 -17.78 23.52
N LYS A 116 8.01 -17.10 22.73
CA LYS A 116 7.90 -17.35 21.27
C LYS A 116 8.97 -16.56 20.50
N GLY A 117 9.22 -16.97 19.26
CA GLY A 117 10.10 -16.23 18.36
C GLY A 117 9.54 -14.87 17.97
N LEU A 118 10.44 -13.92 17.67
CA LEU A 118 10.17 -12.64 17.02
C LEU A 118 9.40 -12.83 15.72
N SER A 119 9.79 -13.81 14.90
CA SER A 119 9.11 -14.12 13.63
C SER A 119 7.67 -14.58 13.84
N ASP A 120 7.38 -15.33 14.92
CA ASP A 120 6.03 -15.78 15.25
C ASP A 120 5.14 -14.62 15.70
N GLY A 121 5.70 -13.72 16.53
CA GLY A 121 5.02 -12.48 16.90
C GLY A 121 4.70 -11.61 15.67
N MET A 122 5.66 -11.43 14.77
CA MET A 122 5.47 -10.69 13.53
C MET A 122 4.46 -11.35 12.58
N ALA A 123 4.42 -12.69 12.53
CA ALA A 123 3.52 -13.45 11.66
C ALA A 123 2.03 -13.23 11.95
N LYS A 124 1.69 -12.76 13.16
CA LYS A 124 0.32 -12.33 13.49
C LYS A 124 -0.15 -11.11 12.69
N TYR A 125 0.78 -10.33 12.13
CA TYR A 125 0.54 -9.07 11.45
C TYR A 125 1.04 -9.06 9.99
N PRO A 126 0.52 -9.95 9.11
CA PRO A 126 1.00 -10.09 7.73
C PRO A 126 0.76 -8.84 6.86
N GLY A 127 -0.18 -7.97 7.25
CA GLY A 127 -0.42 -6.68 6.60
C GLY A 127 0.65 -5.62 6.88
N ILE A 128 1.47 -5.83 7.91
CA ILE A 128 2.57 -4.94 8.32
C ILE A 128 3.90 -5.58 7.93
N PHE A 129 4.17 -6.78 8.43
CA PHE A 129 5.35 -7.58 8.10
C PHE A 129 4.98 -8.54 6.97
N ASN A 130 5.53 -8.32 5.78
CA ASN A 130 5.29 -9.21 4.64
C ASN A 130 6.00 -10.56 4.83
N GLU A 131 5.68 -11.55 3.98
CA GLU A 131 6.28 -12.88 4.06
C GLU A 131 7.81 -12.85 3.98
N LEU A 132 8.37 -11.97 3.15
CA LEU A 132 9.81 -11.77 3.08
C LEU A 132 10.41 -11.37 4.44
N PHE A 133 9.85 -10.35 5.09
CA PHE A 133 10.32 -9.90 6.41
C PHE A 133 10.24 -11.03 7.43
N ILE A 134 9.08 -11.68 7.53
CA ILE A 134 8.83 -12.74 8.53
C ILE A 134 9.80 -13.91 8.35
N ASN A 135 9.96 -14.40 7.11
CA ASN A 135 10.83 -15.56 6.85
C ASN A 135 12.31 -15.23 7.02
N MET A 136 12.75 -14.04 6.62
CA MET A 136 14.11 -13.60 6.87
C MET A 136 14.39 -13.54 8.37
N VAL A 137 13.52 -12.90 9.16
CA VAL A 137 13.66 -12.87 10.62
C VAL A 137 13.71 -14.28 11.20
N ARG A 138 12.82 -15.18 10.76
CA ARG A 138 12.81 -16.58 11.23
C ARG A 138 14.15 -17.28 10.97
N VAL A 139 14.72 -17.10 9.79
CA VAL A 139 16.02 -17.68 9.43
C VAL A 139 17.14 -17.09 10.29
N GLY A 140 17.12 -15.78 10.51
CA GLY A 140 18.07 -15.10 11.40
C GLY A 140 17.95 -15.53 12.87
N GLU A 141 16.73 -15.85 13.33
CA GLU A 141 16.50 -16.38 14.67
C GLU A 141 17.04 -17.80 14.84
N ILE A 142 16.76 -18.68 13.88
CA ILE A 142 17.24 -20.08 13.90
C ILE A 142 18.76 -20.13 13.72
N GLY A 143 19.30 -19.31 12.82
CA GLY A 143 20.72 -19.23 12.50
C GLY A 143 21.56 -18.42 13.50
N GLY A 144 20.92 -17.71 14.44
CA GLY A 144 21.61 -16.87 15.42
C GLY A 144 22.29 -15.62 14.84
N ASN A 145 21.99 -15.25 13.60
CA ASN A 145 22.56 -14.11 12.86
C ASN A 145 21.48 -13.05 12.54
N LEU A 146 20.55 -12.83 13.47
CA LEU A 146 19.41 -11.94 13.31
C LEU A 146 19.81 -10.50 12.95
N ASP A 147 20.96 -10.02 13.43
CA ASP A 147 21.47 -8.69 13.18
C ASP A 147 21.87 -8.48 11.71
N GLU A 148 22.57 -9.46 11.12
CA GLU A 148 22.92 -9.49 9.70
C GLU A 148 21.65 -9.59 8.83
N VAL A 149 20.73 -10.48 9.19
CA VAL A 149 19.51 -10.68 8.42
C VAL A 149 18.60 -9.44 8.47
N LEU A 150 18.46 -8.79 9.62
CA LEU A 150 17.72 -7.53 9.73
C LEU A 150 18.38 -6.39 8.92
N LYS A 151 19.71 -6.38 8.80
CA LYS A 151 20.42 -5.44 7.92
C LYS A 151 20.05 -5.68 6.46
N ILE A 152 20.00 -6.94 6.02
CA ILE A 152 19.57 -7.30 4.66
C ILE A 152 18.11 -6.87 4.44
N VAL A 153 17.20 -7.15 5.39
CA VAL A 153 15.80 -6.72 5.33
C VAL A 153 15.71 -5.19 5.25
N ALA A 154 16.48 -4.45 6.03
CA ALA A 154 16.48 -2.99 6.01
C ALA A 154 16.90 -2.43 4.65
N ILE A 155 17.98 -2.96 4.05
CA ILE A 155 18.45 -2.59 2.71
C ILE A 155 17.39 -2.93 1.66
N GLN A 156 16.77 -4.10 1.76
CA GLN A 156 15.71 -4.52 0.84
C GLN A 156 14.51 -3.55 0.87
N LEU A 157 14.04 -3.19 2.06
CA LEU A 157 12.93 -2.25 2.22
C LEU A 157 13.30 -0.84 1.76
N GLU A 158 14.56 -0.44 1.91
CA GLU A 158 15.08 0.83 1.41
C GLU A 158 15.08 0.88 -0.12
N LYS A 159 15.61 -0.16 -0.78
CA LYS A 159 15.57 -0.27 -2.25
C LYS A 159 14.15 -0.31 -2.79
N GLU A 160 13.25 -1.03 -2.13
CA GLU A 160 11.83 -1.04 -2.48
C GLU A 160 11.19 0.34 -2.33
N HIS A 161 11.47 1.05 -1.23
CA HIS A 161 10.99 2.40 -1.00
C HIS A 161 11.51 3.37 -2.05
N ASP A 162 12.79 3.30 -2.41
CA ASP A 162 13.40 4.16 -3.41
C ASP A 162 12.80 3.93 -4.80
N LEU A 163 12.64 2.67 -5.20
CA LEU A 163 11.99 2.31 -6.46
C LEU A 163 10.56 2.85 -6.52
N ILE A 164 9.74 2.60 -5.49
CA ILE A 164 8.36 3.08 -5.44
C ILE A 164 8.31 4.61 -5.43
N SER A 165 9.20 5.26 -4.69
CA SER A 165 9.23 6.73 -4.58
C SER A 165 9.62 7.38 -5.90
N LYS A 166 10.57 6.81 -6.64
CA LYS A 166 10.96 7.27 -7.98
C LYS A 166 9.81 7.14 -8.96
N VAL A 167 9.20 5.96 -9.05
CA VAL A 167 8.05 5.71 -9.93
C VAL A 167 6.89 6.64 -9.58
N ARG A 168 6.56 6.77 -8.29
CA ARG A 168 5.49 7.67 -7.83
C ARG A 168 5.80 9.13 -8.12
N GLY A 169 7.03 9.57 -7.89
CA GLY A 169 7.48 10.94 -8.14
C GLY A 169 7.29 11.35 -9.59
N ALA A 170 7.66 10.50 -10.54
CA ALA A 170 7.47 10.77 -11.96
C ALA A 170 6.00 10.78 -12.41
N MET A 171 5.10 10.15 -11.65
CA MET A 171 3.65 10.13 -11.92
C MET A 171 2.89 11.33 -11.32
N ILE A 172 3.50 12.14 -10.46
CA ILE A 172 2.83 13.29 -9.83
C ILE A 172 2.46 14.35 -10.88
N TYR A 173 3.42 14.73 -11.74
CA TYR A 173 3.21 15.78 -12.75
C TYR A 173 2.06 15.45 -13.73
N PRO A 174 2.01 14.25 -14.34
CA PRO A 174 0.89 13.85 -15.20
C PRO A 174 -0.46 13.85 -14.47
N ALA A 175 -0.48 13.39 -13.21
CA ALA A 175 -1.70 13.35 -12.42
C ALA A 175 -2.26 14.76 -12.14
N VAL A 176 -1.40 15.73 -11.82
CA VAL A 176 -1.81 17.13 -11.59
C VAL A 176 -2.40 17.74 -12.87
N ILE A 177 -1.77 17.54 -14.02
CA ILE A 177 -2.27 18.08 -15.30
C ILE A 177 -3.60 17.45 -15.70
N ILE A 178 -3.72 16.12 -15.62
CA ILE A 178 -4.98 15.43 -15.93
C ILE A 178 -6.09 15.90 -14.99
N PHE A 179 -5.79 16.06 -13.69
CA PHE A 179 -6.77 16.58 -12.74
C PHE A 179 -7.20 18.01 -13.05
N ALA A 180 -6.25 18.90 -13.39
CA ALA A 180 -6.55 20.27 -13.81
C ALA A 180 -7.38 20.31 -15.10
N MET A 181 -7.02 19.50 -16.10
CA MET A 181 -7.74 19.36 -17.36
C MET A 181 -9.18 18.89 -17.14
N LEU A 182 -9.38 17.86 -16.31
CA LEU A 182 -10.71 17.38 -15.96
C LEU A 182 -11.51 18.45 -15.22
N GLY A 183 -10.89 19.17 -14.28
CA GLY A 183 -11.52 20.29 -13.58
C GLY A 183 -11.98 21.40 -14.51
N ILE A 184 -11.12 21.85 -15.41
CA ILE A 184 -11.45 22.86 -16.44
C ILE A 184 -12.57 22.34 -17.35
N GLY A 185 -12.49 21.08 -17.79
CA GLY A 185 -13.53 20.46 -18.61
C GLY A 185 -14.89 20.42 -17.92
N ILE A 186 -14.95 20.06 -16.63
CA ILE A 186 -16.19 20.07 -15.84
C ILE A 186 -16.76 21.49 -15.72
N ILE A 187 -15.93 22.49 -15.42
CA ILE A 187 -16.38 23.90 -15.34
C ILE A 187 -16.92 24.38 -16.70
N MET A 188 -16.21 24.07 -17.78
CA MET A 188 -16.64 24.40 -19.14
C MET A 188 -18.00 23.80 -19.46
N LEU A 189 -18.20 22.51 -19.15
CA LEU A 189 -19.46 21.81 -19.40
C LEU A 189 -20.61 22.30 -18.53
N THR A 190 -20.36 22.65 -17.27
CA THR A 190 -21.43 22.97 -16.29
C THR A 190 -21.80 24.45 -16.24
N TYR A 191 -20.89 25.36 -16.58
CA TYR A 191 -21.13 26.81 -16.49
C TYR A 191 -21.04 27.52 -17.83
N VAL A 192 -19.98 27.27 -18.61
CA VAL A 192 -19.70 28.06 -19.83
C VAL A 192 -20.60 27.64 -20.98
N LEU A 193 -20.67 26.34 -21.27
CA LEU A 193 -21.47 25.82 -22.37
C LEU A 193 -22.97 26.13 -22.24
N PRO A 194 -23.62 26.00 -21.07
CA PRO A 194 -25.05 26.30 -20.93
C PRO A 194 -25.38 27.77 -21.15
N GLN A 195 -24.50 28.69 -20.73
CA GLN A 195 -24.68 30.13 -20.99
C GLN A 195 -24.69 30.41 -22.48
N ILE A 196 -23.81 29.74 -23.22
CA ILE A 196 -23.76 29.82 -24.68
C ILE A 196 -25.04 29.24 -25.26
N LEU A 197 -25.38 27.98 -24.95
CA LEU A 197 -26.59 27.29 -25.42
C LEU A 197 -27.89 28.03 -25.10
N GLY A 198 -27.96 28.74 -23.97
CA GLY A 198 -29.11 29.59 -23.61
C GLY A 198 -29.43 30.63 -24.69
N VAL A 199 -28.41 31.15 -25.39
CA VAL A 199 -28.56 32.08 -26.51
C VAL A 199 -29.06 31.37 -27.78
N PHE A 200 -28.79 30.07 -27.95
CA PHE A 200 -29.17 29.29 -29.13
C PHE A 200 -30.57 28.66 -29.02
N LYS A 201 -31.11 28.51 -27.81
CA LYS A 201 -32.36 27.78 -27.55
C LYS A 201 -33.58 28.45 -28.19
N ASP A 202 -33.50 29.77 -28.43
CA ASP A 202 -34.58 30.57 -29.02
C ASP A 202 -34.61 30.51 -30.55
N MET A 203 -33.65 29.84 -31.20
CA MET A 203 -33.46 29.88 -32.66
C MET A 203 -33.90 28.61 -33.41
N GLU A 204 -34.40 27.58 -32.72
CA GLU A 204 -34.90 26.30 -33.28
C GLU A 204 -33.96 25.58 -34.28
N VAL A 205 -32.65 25.88 -34.27
CA VAL A 205 -31.67 25.24 -35.15
C VAL A 205 -31.22 23.90 -34.57
N ALA A 206 -31.21 22.85 -35.39
CA ALA A 206 -30.70 21.53 -35.00
C ALA A 206 -29.19 21.59 -34.72
N LEU A 207 -28.79 21.19 -33.51
CA LEU A 207 -27.39 21.15 -33.12
C LEU A 207 -26.65 19.99 -33.81
N PRO A 208 -25.39 20.18 -34.25
CA PRO A 208 -24.55 19.10 -34.73
C PRO A 208 -24.36 18.00 -33.68
N ALA A 209 -24.16 16.75 -34.12
CA ALA A 209 -24.03 15.59 -33.22
C ALA A 209 -22.92 15.75 -32.17
N SER A 210 -21.80 16.38 -32.52
CA SER A 210 -20.70 16.69 -31.59
C SER A 210 -21.13 17.64 -30.47
N THR A 211 -21.88 18.69 -30.80
CA THR A 211 -22.43 19.64 -29.83
C THR A 211 -23.55 19.01 -29.01
N GLN A 212 -24.45 18.21 -29.63
CA GLN A 212 -25.55 17.54 -28.93
C GLN A 212 -25.05 16.60 -27.83
N PHE A 213 -24.02 15.79 -28.10
CA PHE A 213 -23.41 14.93 -27.07
C PHE A 213 -22.94 15.72 -25.84
N ILE A 214 -22.34 16.89 -26.07
CA ILE A 214 -21.81 17.75 -25.00
C ILE A 214 -22.96 18.42 -24.24
N VAL A 215 -24.04 18.82 -24.94
CA VAL A 215 -25.28 19.33 -24.33
C VAL A 215 -25.92 18.27 -23.43
N ASP A 216 -26.04 17.04 -23.90
CA ASP A 216 -26.62 15.92 -23.16
C ASP A 216 -25.79 15.61 -21.90
N LEU A 217 -24.45 15.57 -22.06
CA LEU A 217 -23.52 15.37 -20.94
C LEU A 217 -23.58 16.52 -19.92
N SER A 218 -23.66 17.76 -20.41
CA SER A 218 -23.80 18.97 -19.58
C SER A 218 -25.13 18.97 -18.81
N GLY A 219 -26.23 18.61 -19.47
CA GLY A 219 -27.56 18.49 -18.85
C GLY A 219 -27.61 17.38 -17.80
N ALA A 220 -26.98 16.24 -18.05
CA ALA A 220 -26.82 15.17 -17.06
C ALA A 220 -26.02 15.64 -15.83
N LEU A 221 -24.93 16.38 -16.04
CA LEU A 221 -24.09 16.92 -14.97
C LEU A 221 -24.81 17.98 -14.12
N GLN A 222 -25.62 18.84 -14.73
CA GLN A 222 -26.35 19.91 -14.01
C GLN A 222 -27.61 19.41 -13.32
N ASN A 223 -28.51 18.76 -14.07
CA ASN A 223 -29.84 18.39 -13.56
C ASN A 223 -29.79 17.21 -12.58
N HIS A 224 -28.73 16.40 -12.65
CA HIS A 224 -28.54 15.23 -11.80
C HIS A 224 -27.19 15.28 -11.07
N SER A 225 -26.68 16.47 -10.72
CA SER A 225 -25.37 16.64 -10.07
C SER A 225 -25.16 15.75 -8.84
N VAL A 226 -26.18 15.60 -8.00
CA VAL A 226 -26.16 14.70 -6.83
C VAL A 226 -26.08 13.23 -7.25
N LEU A 227 -26.86 12.81 -8.26
CA LEU A 227 -26.89 11.43 -8.76
C LEU A 227 -25.58 11.08 -9.48
N VAL A 228 -25.00 12.01 -10.25
CA VAL A 228 -23.69 11.85 -10.89
C VAL A 228 -22.59 11.78 -9.85
N ALA A 229 -22.63 12.61 -8.80
CA ALA A 229 -21.67 12.54 -7.70
C ALA A 229 -21.77 11.19 -6.95
N ILE A 230 -22.99 10.72 -6.65
CA ILE A 230 -23.22 9.40 -6.06
C ILE A 230 -22.73 8.28 -7.00
N GLY A 231 -23.03 8.37 -8.29
CA GLY A 231 -22.59 7.42 -9.31
C GLY A 231 -21.07 7.37 -9.43
N PHE A 232 -20.39 8.51 -9.34
CA PHE A 232 -18.94 8.60 -9.37
C PHE A 232 -18.31 7.98 -8.11
N VAL A 233 -18.85 8.28 -6.93
CA VAL A 233 -18.40 7.65 -5.67
C VAL A 233 -18.65 6.14 -5.71
N ALA A 234 -19.82 5.71 -6.16
CA ALA A 234 -20.16 4.30 -6.33
C ALA A 234 -19.22 3.61 -7.34
N PHE A 235 -18.88 4.27 -8.44
CA PHE A 235 -17.91 3.79 -9.42
C PHE A 235 -16.51 3.63 -8.81
N ILE A 236 -16.05 4.58 -8.01
CA ILE A 236 -14.75 4.47 -7.29
C ILE A 236 -14.77 3.27 -6.33
N ILE A 237 -15.84 3.12 -5.55
CA ILE A 237 -15.99 2.00 -4.61
C ILE A 237 -16.04 0.66 -5.37
N PHE A 238 -16.83 0.60 -6.45
CA PHE A 238 -16.94 -0.55 -7.32
C PHE A 238 -15.59 -0.93 -7.93
N MET A 239 -14.86 0.05 -8.47
CA MET A 239 -13.52 -0.16 -9.02
C MET A 239 -12.55 -0.66 -7.95
N LYS A 240 -12.56 -0.08 -6.75
CA LYS A 240 -11.72 -0.53 -5.64
C LYS A 240 -12.03 -1.98 -5.25
N PHE A 241 -13.32 -2.34 -5.19
CA PHE A 241 -13.75 -3.70 -4.89
C PHE A 241 -13.37 -4.66 -6.03
N PHE A 242 -13.66 -4.30 -7.28
CA PHE A 242 -13.31 -5.08 -8.47
C PHE A 242 -11.82 -5.36 -8.55
N LEU A 243 -10.97 -4.34 -8.36
CA LEU A 243 -9.51 -4.48 -8.34
C LEU A 243 -8.99 -5.33 -7.16
N SER A 244 -9.78 -5.52 -6.10
CA SER A 244 -9.44 -6.44 -5.02
C SER A 244 -9.71 -7.91 -5.35
N THR A 245 -10.62 -8.17 -6.31
CA THR A 245 -10.94 -9.53 -6.78
C THR A 245 -9.81 -10.15 -7.62
N GLN A 246 -9.78 -11.48 -7.72
CA GLN A 246 -8.79 -12.19 -8.53
C GLN A 246 -8.87 -11.82 -10.02
N ILE A 247 -10.09 -11.61 -10.52
CA ILE A 247 -10.33 -11.22 -11.92
C ILE A 247 -9.81 -9.80 -12.16
N GLY A 248 -10.11 -8.85 -11.28
CA GLY A 248 -9.63 -7.48 -11.38
C GLY A 248 -8.11 -7.37 -11.28
N LYS A 249 -7.48 -8.11 -10.35
CA LYS A 249 -6.00 -8.18 -10.26
C LYS A 249 -5.37 -8.72 -11.54
N LYS A 250 -5.95 -9.76 -12.14
CA LYS A 250 -5.47 -10.32 -13.41
C LYS A 250 -5.64 -9.34 -14.57
N ALA A 251 -6.80 -8.70 -14.68
CA ALA A 251 -7.09 -7.71 -15.72
C ALA A 251 -6.15 -6.50 -15.62
N LEU A 252 -5.97 -5.95 -14.41
CA LEU A 252 -5.04 -4.85 -14.16
C LEU A 252 -3.60 -5.26 -14.49
N SER A 253 -3.17 -6.44 -14.04
CA SER A 253 -1.82 -6.95 -14.33
C SER A 253 -1.58 -7.09 -15.83
N TYR A 254 -2.60 -7.49 -16.59
CA TYR A 254 -2.52 -7.62 -18.05
C TYR A 254 -2.39 -6.26 -18.70
N LEU A 255 -3.28 -5.32 -18.35
CA LEU A 255 -3.29 -3.96 -18.86
C LEU A 255 -1.94 -3.25 -18.63
N ILE A 256 -1.39 -3.37 -17.41
CA ILE A 256 -0.08 -2.81 -17.05
C ILE A 256 1.05 -3.37 -17.93
N ILE A 257 1.04 -4.68 -18.23
CA ILE A 257 2.06 -5.33 -19.06
C ILE A 257 1.86 -5.05 -20.55
N THR A 258 0.67 -4.69 -21.02
CA THR A 258 0.41 -4.45 -22.44
C THR A 258 0.55 -3.00 -22.89
N LEU A 259 0.42 -2.02 -21.98
CA LEU A 259 0.50 -0.62 -22.35
C LEU A 259 1.93 -0.23 -22.74
N PRO A 260 2.20 0.30 -23.95
CA PRO A 260 3.56 0.42 -24.50
C PRO A 260 4.53 1.26 -23.63
N ILE A 261 4.04 2.30 -22.95
CA ILE A 261 4.88 3.15 -22.07
C ILE A 261 5.05 2.52 -20.68
N ILE A 262 4.00 1.89 -20.14
CA ILE A 262 3.95 1.36 -18.77
C ILE A 262 4.52 -0.07 -18.70
N SER A 263 4.42 -0.82 -19.79
CA SER A 263 4.86 -2.21 -19.92
C SER A 263 6.34 -2.34 -19.61
N ASN A 264 7.16 -1.54 -20.30
CA ASN A 264 8.62 -1.61 -20.17
C ASN A 264 9.08 -1.35 -18.73
N ILE A 265 8.55 -0.28 -18.10
CA ILE A 265 8.89 0.03 -16.71
C ILE A 265 8.36 -1.03 -15.75
N SER A 266 7.14 -1.54 -15.96
CA SER A 266 6.55 -2.58 -15.13
C SER A 266 7.36 -3.88 -15.19
N ILE A 267 7.77 -4.31 -16.39
CA ILE A 267 8.58 -5.51 -16.57
C ILE A 267 9.90 -5.35 -15.81
N LYS A 268 10.62 -4.24 -16.01
CA LYS A 268 11.88 -3.98 -15.32
C LYS A 268 11.72 -3.91 -13.81
N VAL A 269 10.66 -3.28 -13.30
CA VAL A 269 10.37 -3.22 -11.85
C VAL A 269 10.12 -4.61 -11.26
N ASN A 270 9.34 -5.46 -11.95
CA ASN A 270 9.07 -6.81 -11.45
C ASN A 270 10.33 -7.69 -11.55
N CYS A 271 11.13 -7.58 -12.61
CA CYS A 271 12.41 -8.29 -12.74
C CYS A 271 13.44 -7.84 -11.68
N ALA A 272 13.56 -6.54 -11.41
CA ALA A 272 14.41 -6.01 -10.35
C ALA A 272 14.00 -6.54 -8.98
N ARG A 273 12.70 -6.49 -8.65
CA ARG A 273 12.18 -7.03 -7.38
C ARG A 273 12.39 -8.53 -7.28
N PHE A 274 12.10 -9.30 -8.34
CA PHE A 274 12.36 -10.74 -8.40
C PHE A 274 13.83 -11.03 -8.08
N ALA A 275 14.76 -10.42 -8.84
CA ALA A 275 16.17 -10.71 -8.72
C ALA A 275 16.73 -10.29 -7.35
N ARG A 276 16.33 -9.12 -6.84
CA ARG A 276 16.79 -8.63 -5.54
C ARG A 276 16.29 -9.48 -4.38
N ILE A 277 14.99 -9.79 -4.35
CA ILE A 277 14.38 -10.58 -3.28
C ILE A 277 14.96 -11.99 -3.30
N TYR A 278 15.04 -12.60 -4.49
CA TYR A 278 15.55 -13.96 -4.63
C TYR A 278 17.03 -14.06 -4.25
N SER A 279 17.87 -13.12 -4.71
CA SER A 279 19.28 -12.99 -4.27
C SER A 279 19.39 -12.87 -2.74
N SER A 280 18.59 -12.00 -2.12
CA SER A 280 18.64 -11.76 -0.67
C SER A 280 18.24 -12.99 0.15
N LEU A 281 17.25 -13.76 -0.32
CA LEU A 281 16.82 -14.99 0.32
C LEU A 281 17.89 -16.09 0.20
N LEU A 282 18.46 -16.28 -0.99
CA LEU A 282 19.53 -17.24 -1.22
C LEU A 282 20.78 -16.91 -0.40
N LYS A 283 21.16 -15.62 -0.33
CA LYS A 283 22.24 -15.13 0.53
C LYS A 283 22.04 -15.49 1.99
N SER A 284 20.79 -15.51 2.44
CA SER A 284 20.42 -15.83 3.82
C SER A 284 20.30 -17.33 4.06
N GLY A 285 20.71 -18.17 3.11
CA GLY A 285 20.72 -19.64 3.24
C GLY A 285 19.35 -20.31 3.05
N ILE A 286 18.36 -19.59 2.53
CA ILE A 286 17.04 -20.15 2.25
C ILE A 286 17.11 -21.04 1.00
N SER A 287 16.47 -22.20 1.06
CA SER A 287 16.43 -23.14 -0.06
C SER A 287 15.83 -22.49 -1.32
N VAL A 288 16.28 -22.91 -2.51
CA VAL A 288 15.80 -22.40 -3.80
C VAL A 288 14.26 -22.44 -3.90
N THR A 289 13.65 -23.55 -3.49
CA THR A 289 12.20 -23.74 -3.55
C THR A 289 11.44 -22.85 -2.57
N ASP A 290 11.94 -22.69 -1.34
CA ASP A 290 11.31 -21.82 -0.34
C ASP A 290 11.48 -20.35 -0.72
N ALA A 291 12.66 -19.99 -1.24
CA ALA A 291 12.95 -18.66 -1.71
C ALA A 291 12.00 -18.27 -2.87
N LEU A 292 11.77 -19.18 -3.84
CA LEU A 292 10.80 -18.94 -4.91
C LEU A 292 9.37 -18.79 -4.41
N LYS A 293 8.97 -19.59 -3.41
CA LYS A 293 7.64 -19.46 -2.78
C LYS A 293 7.46 -18.09 -2.10
N ILE A 294 8.49 -17.61 -1.40
CA ILE A 294 8.45 -16.28 -0.76
C ILE A 294 8.42 -15.18 -1.83
N VAL A 295 9.23 -15.30 -2.89
CA VAL A 295 9.26 -14.33 -3.99
C VAL A 295 7.92 -14.27 -4.71
N SER A 296 7.30 -15.42 -5.02
CA SER A 296 6.01 -15.47 -5.72
C SER A 296 4.88 -14.80 -4.92
N ASN A 297 4.91 -14.90 -3.59
CA ASN A 297 3.97 -14.21 -2.71
C ASN A 297 4.29 -12.72 -2.49
N THR A 298 5.52 -12.30 -2.74
CA THR A 298 5.95 -10.90 -2.57
C THR A 298 5.75 -10.06 -3.84
N LEU A 299 5.82 -10.68 -5.03
CA LEU A 299 5.54 -10.00 -6.29
C LEU A 299 4.04 -9.69 -6.43
N SER A 300 3.73 -8.45 -6.82
CA SER A 300 2.35 -7.94 -6.87
C SER A 300 1.63 -8.26 -8.19
N ASN A 301 2.37 -8.49 -9.27
CA ASN A 301 1.78 -8.76 -10.58
C ASN A 301 1.38 -10.25 -10.69
N TYR A 302 0.13 -10.48 -11.09
CA TYR A 302 -0.46 -11.82 -11.17
C TYR A 302 0.32 -12.79 -12.07
N PHE A 303 0.85 -12.32 -13.21
CA PHE A 303 1.55 -13.17 -14.17
C PHE A 303 2.89 -13.66 -13.64
N TYR A 304 3.66 -12.77 -12.98
CA TYR A 304 4.91 -13.15 -12.33
C TYR A 304 4.67 -14.12 -11.18
N LYS A 305 3.67 -13.84 -10.33
CA LYS A 305 3.30 -14.75 -9.23
C LYS A 305 2.99 -16.15 -9.75
N LYS A 306 2.10 -16.25 -10.75
CA LYS A 306 1.68 -17.54 -11.32
C LYS A 306 2.82 -18.27 -12.02
N ALA A 307 3.68 -17.54 -12.74
CA ALA A 307 4.86 -18.13 -13.39
C ALA A 307 5.79 -18.76 -12.35
N LEU A 308 6.13 -18.03 -11.28
CA LEU A 308 7.00 -18.53 -10.21
C LEU A 308 6.37 -19.65 -9.38
N GLU A 309 5.07 -19.59 -9.09
CA GLU A 309 4.35 -20.68 -8.42
C GLU A 309 4.46 -21.99 -9.22
N LYS A 310 4.30 -21.92 -10.54
CA LYS A 310 4.47 -23.07 -11.44
C LYS A 310 5.93 -23.54 -11.46
N SER A 311 6.90 -22.61 -11.41
CA SER A 311 8.33 -22.95 -11.39
C SER A 311 8.73 -23.81 -10.20
N ILE A 312 8.06 -23.69 -9.05
CA ILE A 312 8.39 -24.47 -7.84
C ILE A 312 8.24 -25.97 -8.10
N GLU A 313 7.13 -26.39 -8.73
CA GLU A 313 6.89 -27.80 -9.06
C GLU A 313 7.88 -28.32 -10.09
N ASP A 314 8.27 -27.50 -11.05
CA ASP A 314 9.19 -27.89 -12.13
C ASP A 314 10.64 -28.00 -11.62
N ILE A 315 11.05 -27.14 -10.69
CA ILE A 315 12.36 -27.23 -10.02
C ILE A 315 12.45 -28.49 -9.15
N GLN A 316 11.37 -28.84 -8.45
CA GLN A 316 11.31 -30.10 -7.69
C GLN A 316 11.47 -31.33 -8.60
N LYS A 317 11.12 -31.22 -9.89
CA LYS A 317 11.34 -32.26 -10.91
C LYS A 317 12.72 -32.19 -11.57
N GLY A 318 13.59 -31.27 -11.16
CA GLY A 318 14.95 -31.10 -11.69
C GLY A 318 15.07 -30.22 -12.93
N VAL A 319 14.03 -29.45 -13.28
CA VAL A 319 14.12 -28.47 -14.36
C VAL A 319 14.83 -27.21 -13.86
N SER A 320 15.77 -26.67 -14.63
CA SER A 320 16.48 -25.42 -14.26
C SER A 320 15.54 -24.21 -14.28
N LEU A 321 15.77 -23.26 -13.38
CA LEU A 321 14.98 -22.03 -13.30
C LEU A 321 15.13 -21.19 -14.57
N SER A 322 16.35 -21.11 -15.14
CA SER A 322 16.59 -20.45 -16.43
C SER A 322 15.66 -20.94 -17.53
N LYS A 323 15.49 -22.27 -17.65
CA LYS A 323 14.60 -22.90 -18.65
C LYS A 323 13.13 -22.64 -18.38
N ILE A 324 12.73 -22.52 -17.12
CA ILE A 324 11.35 -22.18 -16.78
C ILE A 324 11.07 -20.70 -17.10
N LEU A 325 11.97 -19.79 -16.75
CA LEU A 325 11.84 -18.37 -17.04
C LEU A 325 11.82 -18.08 -18.56
N SER A 326 12.58 -18.83 -19.35
CA SER A 326 12.60 -18.67 -20.82
C SER A 326 11.28 -19.08 -21.50
N SER A 327 10.40 -19.82 -20.81
CA SER A 327 9.07 -20.18 -21.34
C SER A 327 8.10 -19.00 -21.43
N ASP A 328 8.36 -17.90 -20.71
CA ASP A 328 7.51 -16.70 -20.65
C ASP A 328 8.29 -15.41 -21.01
N PRO A 329 8.79 -15.27 -22.25
CA PRO A 329 9.69 -14.17 -22.65
C PRO A 329 9.04 -12.78 -22.61
N LYS A 330 7.70 -12.70 -22.52
CA LYS A 330 6.96 -11.44 -22.40
C LYS A 330 7.13 -10.77 -21.04
N ILE A 331 7.34 -11.56 -19.98
CA ILE A 331 7.50 -11.07 -18.61
C ILE A 331 8.92 -11.28 -18.08
N PHE A 332 9.66 -12.23 -18.63
CA PHE A 332 11.07 -12.44 -18.35
C PHE A 332 11.89 -12.22 -19.63
N PRO A 333 12.43 -10.99 -19.84
CA PRO A 333 13.27 -10.69 -20.99
C PRO A 333 14.50 -11.60 -21.08
N ALA A 334 15.11 -11.69 -22.27
CA ALA A 334 16.26 -12.53 -22.56
C ALA A 334 17.37 -12.48 -21.52
N LEU A 335 17.73 -11.26 -21.14
CA LEU A 335 18.75 -11.00 -20.15
C LEU A 335 18.47 -11.69 -18.80
N VAL A 336 17.20 -11.82 -18.38
CA VAL A 336 16.86 -12.43 -17.09
C VAL A 336 17.23 -13.91 -17.08
N TYR A 337 16.70 -14.70 -18.02
CA TYR A 337 16.94 -16.14 -18.00
C TYR A 337 18.39 -16.49 -18.34
N GLN A 338 19.08 -15.69 -19.17
CA GLN A 338 20.50 -15.86 -19.48
C GLN A 338 21.39 -15.62 -18.25
N ILE A 339 21.11 -14.57 -17.46
CA ILE A 339 21.87 -14.30 -16.24
C ILE A 339 21.59 -15.37 -15.17
N VAL A 340 20.36 -15.86 -15.08
CA VAL A 340 20.03 -16.98 -14.20
C VAL A 340 20.76 -18.25 -14.63
N GLU A 341 20.81 -18.56 -15.93
CA GLU A 341 21.53 -19.70 -16.49
C GLU A 341 23.02 -19.67 -16.13
N VAL A 342 23.69 -18.54 -16.35
CA VAL A 342 25.09 -18.35 -15.94
C VAL A 342 25.25 -18.54 -14.42
N GLY A 343 24.30 -18.06 -13.63
CA GLY A 343 24.29 -18.26 -12.18
C GLY A 343 24.17 -19.73 -11.77
N GLU A 344 23.28 -20.48 -12.42
CA GLU A 344 23.06 -21.91 -12.19
C GLU A 344 24.29 -22.74 -12.59
N GLU A 345 24.87 -22.47 -13.76
CA GLU A 345 26.05 -23.18 -14.26
C GLU A 345 27.30 -22.91 -13.42
N THR A 346 27.47 -21.67 -12.95
CA THR A 346 28.65 -21.28 -12.15
C THR A 346 28.47 -21.47 -10.65
N GLY A 347 27.27 -21.85 -10.20
CA GLY A 347 26.92 -21.92 -8.78
C GLY A 347 26.90 -20.57 -8.06
N LYS A 348 26.82 -19.46 -8.81
CA LYS A 348 26.90 -18.07 -8.30
C LYS A 348 25.59 -17.30 -8.44
N THR A 349 24.46 -18.02 -8.43
CA THR A 349 23.09 -17.48 -8.61
C THR A 349 22.81 -16.25 -7.73
N GLU A 350 23.20 -16.27 -6.45
CA GLU A 350 23.05 -15.12 -5.53
C GLU A 350 23.65 -13.82 -6.12
N SER A 351 24.91 -13.89 -6.54
CA SER A 351 25.69 -12.72 -6.96
C SER A 351 25.25 -12.17 -8.31
N VAL A 352 24.91 -13.06 -9.26
CA VAL A 352 24.48 -12.64 -10.59
C VAL A 352 23.06 -12.06 -10.56
N LEU A 353 22.18 -12.56 -9.69
CA LEU A 353 20.86 -11.97 -9.46
C LEU A 353 20.96 -10.59 -8.80
N LEU A 354 21.94 -10.39 -7.91
CA LEU A 354 22.18 -9.08 -7.32
C LEU A 354 22.58 -8.06 -8.38
N GLN A 355 23.49 -8.43 -9.28
CA GLN A 355 23.90 -7.60 -10.42
C GLN A 355 22.74 -7.34 -11.37
N LEU A 356 21.90 -8.34 -11.65
CA LEU A 356 20.71 -8.20 -12.47
C LEU A 356 19.71 -7.20 -11.85
N ALA A 357 19.52 -7.26 -10.53
CA ALA A 357 18.68 -6.32 -9.81
C ALA A 357 19.22 -4.89 -9.94
N GLU A 358 20.52 -4.68 -9.72
CA GLU A 358 21.17 -3.37 -9.82
C GLU A 358 21.12 -2.80 -11.22
N PHE A 359 21.32 -3.64 -12.24
CA PHE A 359 21.17 -3.27 -13.64
C PHE A 359 19.75 -2.75 -13.94
N TYR A 360 18.72 -3.50 -13.56
CA TYR A 360 17.34 -3.06 -13.80
C TYR A 360 16.94 -1.86 -12.94
N GLU A 361 17.41 -1.76 -11.69
CA GLU A 361 17.21 -0.58 -10.85
C GLU A 361 17.79 0.68 -11.52
N GLU A 362 18.95 0.58 -12.15
CA GLU A 362 19.54 1.70 -12.88
C GLU A 362 18.79 2.03 -14.16
N GLU A 363 18.38 1.04 -14.95
CA GLU A 363 17.51 1.24 -16.10
C GLU A 363 16.19 1.93 -15.72
N ILE A 364 15.57 1.53 -14.60
CA ILE A 364 14.37 2.18 -14.07
C ILE A 364 14.68 3.63 -13.68
N ASN A 365 15.83 3.92 -13.08
CA ASN A 365 16.24 5.28 -12.74
C ASN A 365 16.33 6.16 -14.00
N GLN A 366 16.93 5.64 -15.07
CA GLN A 366 17.08 6.36 -16.33
C GLN A 366 15.72 6.59 -17.01
N ILE A 367 14.87 5.56 -17.08
CA ILE A 367 13.52 5.68 -17.63
C ILE A 367 12.70 6.69 -16.84
N THR A 368 12.75 6.65 -15.51
CA THR A 368 12.00 7.55 -14.63
C THR A 368 12.43 9.01 -14.82
N LYS A 369 13.75 9.27 -14.97
CA LYS A 369 14.27 10.62 -15.26
C LYS A 369 13.78 11.15 -16.61
N ASN A 370 13.74 10.29 -17.62
CA ASN A 370 13.35 10.66 -18.98
C ASN A 370 11.82 10.62 -19.19
N MET A 371 11.06 10.09 -18.24
CA MET A 371 9.62 9.89 -18.34
C MET A 371 8.88 11.21 -18.54
N SER A 372 9.31 12.26 -17.84
CA SER A 372 8.72 13.60 -17.97
C SER A 372 8.81 14.14 -19.40
N SER A 373 9.94 13.93 -20.07
CA SER A 373 10.17 14.41 -21.45
C SER A 373 9.32 13.69 -22.49
N ILE A 374 8.90 12.45 -22.23
CA ILE A 374 7.99 11.70 -23.11
C ILE A 374 6.53 12.04 -22.81
N ILE A 375 6.19 12.20 -21.53
CA ILE A 375 4.81 12.44 -21.12
C ILE A 375 4.36 13.86 -21.52
N GLU A 376 5.26 14.85 -21.50
CA GLU A 376 4.90 16.23 -21.86
C GLU A 376 4.33 16.36 -23.30
N PRO A 377 4.97 15.84 -24.38
CA PRO A 377 4.38 15.82 -25.71
C PRO A 377 3.01 15.13 -25.79
N VAL A 378 2.85 14.00 -25.09
CA VAL A 378 1.57 13.27 -25.04
C VAL A 378 0.50 14.12 -24.38
N LEU A 379 0.82 14.78 -23.26
CA LEU A 379 -0.09 15.69 -22.58
C LEU A 379 -0.41 16.91 -23.44
N MET A 380 0.55 17.49 -24.16
CA MET A 380 0.30 18.60 -25.07
C MET A 380 -0.68 18.21 -26.20
N ILE A 381 -0.51 17.03 -26.79
CA ILE A 381 -1.44 16.50 -27.81
C ILE A 381 -2.83 16.29 -27.19
N LEU A 382 -2.91 15.74 -25.97
CA LEU A 382 -4.19 15.54 -25.28
C LEU A 382 -4.88 16.86 -24.92
N ILE A 383 -4.15 17.85 -24.40
CA ILE A 383 -4.67 19.18 -24.08
C ILE A 383 -5.13 19.87 -25.35
N GLY A 384 -4.27 19.92 -26.38
CA GLY A 384 -4.60 20.54 -27.66
C GLY A 384 -5.80 19.87 -28.32
N GLY A 385 -5.87 18.55 -28.27
CA GLY A 385 -7.02 17.77 -28.76
C GLY A 385 -8.30 18.07 -27.97
N ALA A 386 -8.24 18.10 -26.64
CA ALA A 386 -9.39 18.41 -25.80
C ALA A 386 -9.88 19.85 -26.01
N VAL A 387 -8.97 20.84 -25.96
CA VAL A 387 -9.30 22.26 -26.18
C VAL A 387 -9.79 22.49 -27.60
N GLY A 388 -9.16 21.89 -28.60
CA GLY A 388 -9.60 21.96 -30.00
C GLY A 388 -10.99 21.35 -30.20
N PHE A 389 -11.26 20.20 -29.60
CA PHE A 389 -12.59 19.58 -29.59
C PHE A 389 -13.64 20.51 -28.96
N PHE A 390 -13.34 21.13 -27.82
CA PHE A 390 -14.22 22.11 -27.18
C PHE A 390 -14.43 23.35 -28.07
N ALA A 391 -13.37 23.88 -28.67
CA ALA A 391 -13.45 25.03 -29.55
C ALA A 391 -14.34 24.75 -30.76
N VAL A 392 -14.17 23.61 -31.44
CA VAL A 392 -15.01 23.22 -32.57
C VAL A 392 -16.46 23.03 -32.13
N ALA A 393 -16.70 22.31 -31.03
CA ALA A 393 -18.04 22.09 -30.51
C ALA A 393 -18.79 23.37 -30.15
N MET A 394 -18.07 24.41 -29.73
CA MET A 394 -18.62 25.72 -29.37
C MET A 394 -18.77 26.65 -30.58
N LEU A 395 -17.81 26.67 -31.51
CA LEU A 395 -17.83 27.57 -32.66
C LEU A 395 -18.75 27.07 -33.79
N GLN A 396 -18.93 25.76 -33.94
CA GLN A 396 -19.74 25.19 -35.01
C GLN A 396 -21.22 25.65 -34.95
N PRO A 397 -21.91 25.65 -33.78
CA PRO A 397 -23.22 26.28 -33.68
C PRO A 397 -23.21 27.76 -34.05
N MET A 398 -22.18 28.50 -33.65
CA MET A 398 -22.05 29.94 -33.93
C MET A 398 -21.92 30.25 -35.42
N TYR A 399 -21.17 29.45 -36.19
CA TYR A 399 -21.09 29.60 -37.65
C TYR A 399 -22.39 29.22 -38.36
N GLY A 400 -23.09 28.18 -37.89
CA GLY A 400 -24.41 27.83 -38.41
C GLY A 400 -25.44 28.94 -38.25
N LEU A 401 -25.28 29.84 -37.27
CA LEU A 401 -26.10 31.04 -37.15
C LEU A 401 -25.80 32.09 -38.23
N LEU A 402 -24.50 32.36 -38.50
CA LEU A 402 -24.11 33.35 -39.51
C LEU A 402 -24.59 32.99 -40.92
N GLU A 403 -24.71 31.70 -41.24
CA GLU A 403 -25.25 31.25 -42.53
C GLU A 403 -26.79 31.32 -42.61
N ASN A 404 -27.49 31.24 -41.48
CA ASN A 404 -28.96 31.29 -41.41
C ASN A 404 -29.53 32.69 -41.19
N ILE A 405 -28.70 33.68 -40.83
CA ILE A 405 -29.07 35.09 -40.87
C ILE A 405 -28.96 35.57 -42.33
N LYS A 406 -30.06 35.49 -43.07
CA LYS A 406 -30.25 36.12 -44.38
C LYS A 406 -31.19 37.31 -44.27
#